data_AF-A0A6A4MAM6-F1
#
_entry.id   AF-A0A6A4MAM6-F1
#
_cell.length_a   1.000
_cell.length_b   1.000
_cell.length_c   1.000
_cell.angle_alpha   90.00
_cell.angle_beta   90.00
_cell.angle_gamma   90.00
#
_symmetry.space_group_name_H-M   'P 1'
#
loop_
_entity.id
_entity.type
_entity.pdbx_description
1 polymer ?
#
loop_
_entity_poly.entity_id
_entity_poly.type
_entity_poly.pdbx_seq_one_letter_code
_entity_poly.pdbx_strand_id
1 'polypeptide(L)'
;MHGDLHLTIKEARNLPNMDLVTEHLRRCFTGCDSCYRLPQNPSGANTDTESGGDKDHRDGRDMKIRRHRRIITSDPYVTVCVPQATLARTRVIPNAQDPKWNEKFHIPMAHPAAHLEFHVKDNDIFGAQLIGKVLIQTEEIAAGGSIGGWYPVIGANGEPPKPGTALRLEMTFTPCDKNPLYQHVREGIPPGIAADPEHEGVRHTYFSLRKGSAVQLYQDAHFKEDSKFPEIQLDGGKVYEHGKCWEDMCHAIIEAHHMIYIVGWSVYQQVKLIREPTRPLPRGGDLTLGELLKYKSEEGVRVLLLVWDDKTSHDKFMFQTAGVMQTHDEELKKFFKNSSVIYTQASRNYRKITAFLGGLDLCDGRYDTPEHRLFHDLDTVFRDDYHNPTFPVGWDSDRSVAIYPIAEALMETNIAVNKTLDIY
;
A
#
# COMPACT_ATOMS: atom_id res chain seq x y z
N MET A 1 5.74 18.52 19.16
CA MET A 1 7.09 18.47 18.56
C MET A 1 6.98 18.54 17.05
N HIS A 2 7.61 19.55 16.43
CA HIS A 2 7.66 19.72 14.98
C HIS A 2 9.11 19.73 14.48
N GLY A 3 9.52 18.70 13.74
CA GLY A 3 10.93 18.49 13.32
C GLY A 3 11.25 17.02 13.10
N ASP A 4 12.54 16.67 13.06
CA ASP A 4 12.99 15.30 12.80
C ASP A 4 13.55 14.64 14.06
N LEU A 5 13.03 13.45 14.37
CA LEU A 5 13.51 12.60 15.45
C LEU A 5 14.37 11.46 14.89
N HIS A 6 15.66 11.49 15.22
CA HIS A 6 16.56 10.36 15.05
C HIS A 6 16.49 9.50 16.30
N LEU A 7 16.02 8.26 16.16
CA LEU A 7 15.83 7.34 17.27
C LEU A 7 16.57 6.04 17.00
N THR A 8 17.32 5.56 17.99
CA THR A 8 17.89 4.21 18.01
C THR A 8 17.32 3.43 19.18
N ILE A 9 16.60 2.34 18.87
CA ILE A 9 16.16 1.36 19.87
C ILE A 9 17.22 0.27 19.92
N LYS A 10 18.05 0.28 20.97
CA LYS A 10 19.22 -0.59 21.06
C LYS A 10 18.85 -1.98 21.53
N GLU A 11 18.39 -2.08 22.78
CA GLU A 11 18.18 -3.35 23.46
C GLU A 11 17.24 -3.19 24.66
N ALA A 12 16.60 -4.27 25.07
CA ALA A 12 15.94 -4.35 26.38
C ALA A 12 16.62 -5.40 27.23
N ARG A 13 16.41 -5.33 28.55
CA ARG A 13 16.91 -6.32 29.49
C ARG A 13 15.85 -6.78 30.46
N ASN A 14 15.98 -8.00 30.97
CA ASN A 14 15.13 -8.59 32.00
C ASN A 14 13.63 -8.52 31.68
N LEU A 15 13.22 -8.74 30.43
CA LEU A 15 11.81 -8.83 30.08
C LEU A 15 11.18 -10.08 30.74
N PRO A 16 9.92 -10.02 31.20
CA PRO A 16 9.21 -11.19 31.69
C PRO A 16 8.97 -12.19 30.57
N ASN A 17 8.85 -13.48 30.92
CA ASN A 17 8.39 -14.50 29.99
C ASN A 17 6.86 -14.49 29.95
N MET A 18 6.28 -13.98 28.86
CA MET A 18 4.83 -13.88 28.70
C MET A 18 4.20 -15.14 28.11
N ASP A 19 4.95 -15.95 27.33
CA ASP A 19 4.47 -17.23 26.82
C ASP A 19 4.01 -18.20 27.94
N LEU A 20 4.68 -18.18 29.10
CA LEU A 20 4.27 -18.97 30.26
C LEU A 20 2.94 -18.50 30.88
N VAL A 21 2.64 -17.20 30.78
CA VAL A 21 1.40 -16.59 31.26
C VAL A 21 0.27 -16.88 30.28
N THR A 22 0.53 -16.75 28.97
CA THR A 22 -0.41 -17.13 27.90
C THR A 22 -0.75 -18.61 27.97
N GLU A 23 0.22 -19.50 28.22
CA GLU A 23 -0.03 -20.94 28.44
C GLU A 23 -0.85 -21.24 29.70
N HIS A 24 -0.66 -20.50 30.80
CA HIS A 24 -1.51 -20.64 32.00
C HIS A 24 -2.95 -20.19 31.73
N LEU A 25 -3.14 -19.07 31.03
CA LEU A 25 -4.46 -18.61 30.61
C LEU A 25 -5.13 -19.62 29.65
N ARG A 26 -4.40 -20.15 28.66
CA ARG A 26 -4.87 -21.23 27.78
C ARG A 26 -5.44 -22.40 28.57
N ARG A 27 -4.73 -22.86 29.61
CA ARG A 27 -5.18 -23.98 30.46
C ARG A 27 -6.44 -23.67 31.25
N CYS A 28 -6.60 -22.43 31.71
CA CYS A 28 -7.81 -22.00 32.41
C CYS A 28 -9.04 -21.92 31.48
N PHE A 29 -8.86 -21.47 30.23
CA PHE A 29 -9.97 -21.40 29.27
C PHE A 29 -10.38 -22.78 28.72
N THR A 30 -9.44 -23.71 28.54
CA THR A 30 -9.77 -25.11 28.19
C THR A 30 -10.44 -25.90 29.34
N GLY A 31 -10.37 -25.39 30.57
CA GLY A 31 -11.00 -26.00 31.74
C GLY A 31 -12.50 -25.68 31.88
N CYS A 32 -13.03 -24.74 31.11
CA CYS A 32 -14.44 -24.35 31.14
C CYS A 32 -15.29 -24.96 30.00
N ASP A 33 -14.70 -25.74 29.10
CA ASP A 33 -15.44 -26.46 28.03
C ASP A 33 -15.90 -27.87 28.43
N SER A 34 -15.76 -28.26 29.70
CA SER A 34 -16.34 -29.51 30.21
C SER A 34 -17.82 -29.35 30.61
N CYS A 35 -18.64 -28.79 29.72
CA CYS A 35 -20.07 -28.60 29.98
C CYS A 35 -20.97 -28.84 28.75
N TYR A 36 -20.62 -29.74 27.82
CA TYR A 36 -21.61 -30.34 26.92
C TYR A 36 -21.27 -31.81 26.64
N ARG A 37 -21.62 -32.70 27.59
CA ARG A 37 -21.83 -34.11 27.29
C ARG A 37 -23.20 -34.25 26.62
N LEU A 38 -23.22 -34.59 25.34
CA LEU A 38 -24.41 -35.14 24.68
C LEU A 38 -24.60 -36.60 25.15
N PRO A 39 -25.82 -37.04 25.55
CA PRO A 39 -26.06 -38.43 25.91
C PRO A 39 -26.15 -39.30 24.64
N GLN A 40 -25.44 -40.42 24.64
CA GLN A 40 -25.62 -41.51 23.68
C GLN A 40 -26.87 -42.33 24.06
N ASN A 41 -27.75 -42.56 23.08
CA ASN A 41 -28.87 -43.51 23.18
C ASN A 41 -28.36 -44.96 23.23
N PRO A 42 -28.94 -45.84 24.06
CA PRO A 42 -28.58 -47.25 24.11
C PRO A 42 -29.55 -48.11 23.28
N SER A 43 -28.97 -48.89 22.37
CA SER A 43 -29.57 -50.09 21.77
C SER A 43 -28.39 -50.89 21.21
N GLY A 44 -28.19 -52.17 21.47
CA GLY A 44 -28.87 -53.16 22.28
C GLY A 44 -28.17 -54.49 21.95
N ALA A 45 -27.91 -55.28 22.99
CA ALA A 45 -27.77 -56.73 23.01
C ALA A 45 -26.69 -57.45 22.16
N ASN A 46 -25.89 -58.20 22.93
CA ASN A 46 -25.51 -59.61 22.77
C ASN A 46 -24.40 -59.98 21.77
N THR A 47 -23.26 -60.41 22.33
CA THR A 47 -22.79 -61.82 22.50
C THR A 47 -21.88 -62.13 21.29
N ASP A 48 -20.65 -62.64 21.44
CA ASP A 48 -20.32 -63.94 21.98
C ASP A 48 -18.78 -64.13 22.06
N THR A 49 -18.37 -64.70 23.19
CA THR A 49 -17.36 -65.76 23.43
C THR A 49 -15.95 -65.80 22.80
N GLU A 50 -14.99 -66.00 23.75
CA GLU A 50 -13.86 -66.96 23.78
C GLU A 50 -12.87 -66.97 22.60
N SER A 51 -11.57 -66.78 22.80
CA SER A 51 -10.62 -67.67 23.50
C SER A 51 -9.22 -67.07 23.25
N GLY A 52 -8.28 -66.97 24.21
CA GLY A 52 -7.55 -68.09 24.80
C GLY A 52 -6.24 -68.33 24.03
N GLY A 53 -5.07 -68.10 24.65
CA GLY A 53 -3.81 -68.65 24.15
C GLY A 53 -2.57 -67.76 24.27
N ASP A 54 -1.74 -68.12 25.25
CA ASP A 54 -0.50 -67.52 25.74
C ASP A 54 0.75 -67.69 24.82
N LYS A 55 1.82 -66.93 25.15
CA LYS A 55 3.24 -66.97 24.69
C LYS A 55 3.55 -66.18 23.40
N ASP A 56 4.61 -65.37 23.28
CA ASP A 56 5.98 -65.52 23.78
C ASP A 56 6.79 -64.19 23.70
N HIS A 57 7.97 -64.19 24.34
CA HIS A 57 8.94 -63.10 24.54
C HIS A 57 9.40 -62.30 23.30
N ARG A 58 9.68 -60.98 23.49
CA ARG A 58 11.02 -60.36 23.28
C ARG A 58 11.02 -58.83 23.45
N ASP A 59 11.89 -58.40 24.37
CA ASP A 59 12.89 -57.33 24.25
C ASP A 59 12.53 -56.02 23.50
N GLY A 60 12.41 -54.93 24.27
CA GLY A 60 12.13 -53.60 23.73
C GLY A 60 12.56 -52.49 24.70
N ARG A 61 13.82 -52.09 24.57
CA ARG A 61 14.48 -50.95 25.22
C ARG A 61 13.57 -49.72 25.33
N ASP A 62 13.31 -49.33 26.58
CA ASP A 62 12.59 -48.11 26.95
C ASP A 62 13.46 -46.88 26.65
N MET A 63 13.48 -46.47 25.38
CA MET A 63 14.20 -45.31 24.89
C MET A 63 13.46 -44.06 25.36
N LYS A 64 13.77 -43.61 26.58
CA LYS A 64 13.40 -42.28 27.10
C LYS A 64 13.91 -41.21 26.15
N ILE A 65 13.05 -40.81 25.20
CA ILE A 65 13.22 -39.59 24.41
C ILE A 65 13.16 -38.42 25.40
N ARG A 66 14.34 -37.99 25.85
CA ARG A 66 14.54 -36.69 26.51
C ARG A 66 14.17 -35.61 25.50
N ARG A 67 12.89 -35.23 25.44
CA ARG A 67 12.48 -33.95 24.86
C ARG A 67 13.18 -32.87 25.69
N HIS A 68 14.29 -32.33 25.19
CA HIS A 68 14.77 -31.03 25.63
C HIS A 68 13.59 -30.06 25.53
N ARG A 69 13.05 -29.64 26.68
CA ARG A 69 12.12 -28.52 26.74
C ARG A 69 12.88 -27.32 26.15
N ARG A 70 12.62 -26.98 24.89
CA ARG A 70 12.92 -25.63 24.40
C ARG A 70 12.18 -24.70 25.34
N ILE A 71 12.92 -23.88 26.08
CA ILE A 71 12.34 -22.84 26.92
C ILE A 71 11.76 -21.84 25.92
N ILE A 72 10.44 -21.86 25.77
CA ILE A 72 9.71 -20.87 24.99
C ILE A 72 9.66 -19.61 25.86
N THR A 73 10.12 -18.50 25.31
CA THR A 73 10.11 -17.19 25.99
C THR A 73 9.58 -16.15 25.02
N SER A 74 9.18 -14.99 25.55
CA SER A 74 8.62 -13.88 24.78
C SER A 74 9.37 -13.58 23.47
N ASP A 75 8.60 -13.18 22.47
CA ASP A 75 8.98 -12.67 21.15
C ASP A 75 8.85 -11.13 21.11
N PRO A 76 9.74 -10.38 21.79
CA PRO A 76 9.54 -8.97 22.02
C PRO A 76 9.75 -8.08 20.79
N TYR A 77 8.99 -6.99 20.76
CA TYR A 77 9.21 -5.84 19.88
C TYR A 77 8.76 -4.54 20.57
N VAL A 78 9.15 -3.40 19.99
CA VAL A 78 8.79 -2.09 20.52
C VAL A 78 7.99 -1.32 19.49
N THR A 79 6.91 -0.66 19.93
CA THR A 79 6.22 0.38 19.14
C THR A 79 6.45 1.74 19.77
N VAL A 80 6.77 2.73 18.93
CA VAL A 80 6.92 4.13 19.31
C VAL A 80 5.63 4.84 18.98
N CYS A 81 5.02 5.50 19.95
CA CYS A 81 3.70 6.08 19.83
C CYS A 81 3.64 7.49 20.41
N VAL A 82 2.76 8.29 19.82
CA VAL A 82 2.13 9.46 20.44
C VAL A 82 0.63 9.15 20.60
N PRO A 83 -0.14 9.91 21.39
CA PRO A 83 -1.56 9.62 21.59
C PRO A 83 -2.38 9.45 20.30
N GLN A 84 -1.97 10.11 19.22
CA GLN A 84 -2.66 10.15 17.94
C GLN A 84 -2.23 9.05 16.96
N ALA A 85 -1.01 8.49 17.11
CA ALA A 85 -0.42 7.66 16.07
C ALA A 85 0.68 6.72 16.60
N THR A 86 0.81 5.56 15.95
CA THR A 86 2.03 4.74 16.02
C THR A 86 3.01 5.24 14.97
N LEU A 87 4.20 5.65 15.42
CA LEU A 87 5.21 6.31 14.60
C LEU A 87 6.24 5.34 14.03
N ALA A 88 6.57 4.29 14.79
CA ALA A 88 7.55 3.29 14.38
C ALA A 88 7.32 1.96 15.10
N ARG A 89 7.84 0.88 14.52
CA ARG A 89 7.83 -0.47 15.09
C ARG A 89 9.14 -1.18 14.76
N THR A 90 9.74 -1.82 15.76
CA THR A 90 10.91 -2.69 15.53
C THR A 90 10.51 -4.04 14.96
N ARG A 91 11.48 -4.79 14.42
CA ARG A 91 11.26 -6.22 14.16
C ARG A 91 10.99 -6.97 15.47
N VAL A 92 10.34 -8.11 15.32
CA VAL A 92 10.13 -9.08 16.41
C VAL A 92 11.40 -9.91 16.55
N ILE A 93 11.94 -10.01 17.77
CA ILE A 93 13.06 -10.91 18.07
C ILE A 93 12.47 -12.13 18.76
N PRO A 94 12.57 -13.34 18.19
CA PRO A 94 11.96 -14.50 18.80
C PRO A 94 12.73 -14.97 20.03
N ASN A 95 12.00 -15.39 21.06
CA ASN A 95 12.51 -16.08 22.24
C ASN A 95 13.67 -15.37 22.94
N ALA A 96 13.46 -14.11 23.32
CA ALA A 96 14.48 -13.29 23.97
C ALA A 96 13.92 -12.47 25.15
N GLN A 97 14.51 -12.65 26.33
CA GLN A 97 14.26 -11.76 27.49
C GLN A 97 15.18 -10.52 27.49
N ASP A 98 16.29 -10.58 26.76
CA ASP A 98 17.27 -9.50 26.58
C ASP A 98 17.48 -9.21 25.08
N PRO A 99 16.41 -8.79 24.36
CA PRO A 99 16.46 -8.58 22.91
C PRO A 99 17.38 -7.41 22.53
N LYS A 100 18.11 -7.57 21.41
CA LYS A 100 18.97 -6.53 20.81
C LYS A 100 18.51 -6.19 19.40
N TRP A 101 17.75 -5.11 19.25
CA TRP A 101 17.26 -4.65 17.96
C TRP A 101 18.32 -3.89 17.18
N ASN A 102 18.97 -2.91 17.82
CA ASN A 102 19.87 -1.94 17.18
C ASN A 102 19.24 -1.29 15.94
N GLU A 103 17.94 -1.02 16.01
CA GLU A 103 17.18 -0.44 14.90
C GLU A 103 17.14 1.08 14.99
N LYS A 104 17.36 1.72 13.85
CA LYS A 104 17.39 3.17 13.70
C LYS A 104 16.17 3.64 12.92
N PHE A 105 15.55 4.71 13.41
CA PHE A 105 14.38 5.33 12.82
C PHE A 105 14.65 6.81 12.59
N HIS A 106 14.23 7.28 11.41
CA HIS A 106 14.14 8.69 11.06
C HIS A 106 12.65 9.02 11.03
N ILE A 107 12.15 9.71 12.05
CA ILE A 107 10.73 9.93 12.26
C ILE A 107 10.44 11.43 12.10
N PRO A 108 9.75 11.84 11.02
CA PRO A 108 9.20 13.18 10.92
C PRO A 108 8.12 13.36 11.99
N MET A 109 8.29 14.38 12.84
CA MET A 109 7.38 14.70 13.93
C MET A 109 6.60 15.96 13.59
N ALA A 110 5.27 15.90 13.69
CA ALA A 110 4.37 17.06 13.63
C ALA A 110 3.22 16.90 14.64
N HIS A 111 3.52 16.33 15.82
CA HIS A 111 2.51 15.85 16.76
C HIS A 111 2.51 16.66 18.05
N PRO A 112 1.35 17.13 18.54
CA PRO A 112 1.22 17.62 19.91
C PRO A 112 1.21 16.43 20.87
N ALA A 113 2.20 16.33 21.74
CA ALA A 113 2.29 15.27 22.73
C ALA A 113 3.07 15.78 23.94
N ALA A 114 2.67 15.36 25.14
CA ALA A 114 3.45 15.59 26.36
C ALA A 114 4.58 14.57 26.51
N HIS A 115 4.33 13.32 26.07
CA HIS A 115 5.27 12.22 26.15
C HIS A 115 5.43 11.52 24.80
N LEU A 116 6.63 11.01 24.55
CA LEU A 116 6.87 9.96 23.57
C LEU A 116 6.77 8.61 24.29
N GLU A 117 5.86 7.75 23.84
CA GLU A 117 5.62 6.44 24.46
C GLU A 117 6.33 5.32 23.70
N PHE A 118 7.04 4.46 24.41
CA PHE A 118 7.60 3.23 23.87
C PHE A 118 6.88 2.06 24.51
N HIS A 119 6.10 1.32 23.74
CA HIS A 119 5.40 0.14 24.24
C HIS A 119 6.23 -1.09 23.90
N VAL A 120 6.71 -1.78 24.93
CA VAL A 120 7.35 -3.08 24.79
C VAL A 120 6.24 -4.12 24.79
N LYS A 121 6.18 -4.92 23.72
CA LYS A 121 5.12 -5.89 23.48
C LYS A 121 5.70 -7.26 23.18
N ASP A 122 4.93 -8.28 23.49
CA ASP A 122 5.14 -9.64 23.00
C ASP A 122 4.28 -9.91 21.77
N ASN A 123 4.76 -10.72 20.83
CA ASN A 123 4.07 -11.03 19.59
C ASN A 123 3.62 -12.51 19.54
N ASP A 124 2.52 -12.79 20.22
CA ASP A 124 1.95 -14.14 20.29
C ASP A 124 1.02 -14.45 19.10
N ILE A 125 0.75 -15.74 18.89
CA ILE A 125 -0.18 -16.26 17.86
C ILE A 125 -1.59 -15.64 17.98
N PHE A 126 -2.00 -15.25 19.19
CA PHE A 126 -3.33 -14.69 19.47
C PHE A 126 -3.36 -13.15 19.54
N GLY A 127 -2.26 -12.49 19.17
CA GLY A 127 -2.16 -11.03 19.13
C GLY A 127 -1.13 -10.47 20.10
N ALA A 128 -0.83 -9.19 19.92
CA ALA A 128 0.22 -8.53 20.67
C ALA A 128 -0.16 -8.25 22.12
N GLN A 129 0.65 -8.70 23.07
CA GLN A 129 0.44 -8.43 24.49
C GLN A 129 1.39 -7.32 24.99
N LEU A 130 0.89 -6.35 25.75
CA LEU A 130 1.71 -5.28 26.32
C LEU A 130 2.48 -5.79 27.54
N ILE A 131 3.82 -5.71 27.49
CA ILE A 131 4.71 -5.97 28.63
C ILE A 131 4.79 -4.74 29.53
N GLY A 132 4.96 -3.56 28.91
CA GLY A 132 5.01 -2.30 29.63
C GLY A 132 5.40 -1.13 28.73
N LYS A 133 5.54 0.04 29.35
CA LYS A 133 5.78 1.31 28.66
C LYS A 133 7.00 2.03 29.21
N VAL A 134 7.68 2.75 28.34
CA VAL A 134 8.59 3.84 28.71
C VAL A 134 7.95 5.15 28.24
N LEU A 135 7.89 6.15 29.11
CA LEU A 135 7.41 7.49 28.80
C LEU A 135 8.57 8.46 28.93
N ILE A 136 8.86 9.22 27.87
CA ILE A 136 9.90 10.26 27.88
C ILE A 136 9.22 11.60 27.61
N GLN A 137 9.53 12.61 28.43
CA GLN A 137 8.97 13.94 28.30
C GLN A 137 9.40 14.56 26.97
N THR A 138 8.44 15.09 26.22
CA THR A 138 8.76 15.74 24.95
C THR A 138 9.54 17.04 25.14
N GLU A 139 9.43 17.70 26.29
CA GLU A 139 10.24 18.89 26.63
C GLU A 139 11.73 18.52 26.71
N GLU A 140 12.07 17.36 27.27
CA GLU A 140 13.45 16.86 27.34
C GLU A 140 14.01 16.58 25.94
N ILE A 141 13.19 15.97 25.08
CA ILE A 141 13.57 15.69 23.68
C ILE A 141 13.70 17.00 22.89
N ALA A 142 12.76 17.93 23.08
CA ALA A 142 12.67 19.19 22.35
C ALA A 142 13.73 20.22 22.75
N ALA A 143 14.29 20.13 23.97
CA ALA A 143 15.42 20.95 24.41
C ALA A 143 16.64 20.80 23.48
N GLY A 144 16.71 19.71 22.72
CA GLY A 144 17.76 19.42 21.77
C GLY A 144 18.94 18.68 22.41
N GLY A 145 19.91 18.31 21.57
CA GLY A 145 21.01 17.44 21.98
C GLY A 145 20.66 15.95 21.90
N SER A 146 21.66 15.10 22.17
CA SER A 146 21.49 13.66 22.20
C SER A 146 21.14 13.21 23.61
N ILE A 147 19.98 12.55 23.77
CA ILE A 147 19.60 11.91 25.03
C ILE A 147 19.67 10.40 24.84
N GLY A 148 20.18 9.69 25.84
CA GLY A 148 20.31 8.25 25.76
C GLY A 148 20.64 7.61 27.09
N GLY A 149 20.15 6.40 27.28
CA GLY A 149 20.27 5.72 28.56
C GLY A 149 19.38 4.50 28.66
N TRP A 150 19.36 3.93 29.87
CA TRP A 150 18.43 2.88 30.27
C TRP A 150 17.22 3.51 30.93
N TYR A 151 16.05 3.21 30.39
CA TYR A 151 14.77 3.68 30.91
C TYR A 151 13.99 2.49 31.47
N PRO A 152 13.45 2.58 32.69
CA PRO A 152 12.67 1.49 33.28
C PRO A 152 11.39 1.27 32.48
N VAL A 153 11.09 0.00 32.19
CA VAL A 153 9.82 -0.37 31.55
C VAL A 153 8.78 -0.53 32.65
N ILE A 154 7.71 0.26 32.59
CA ILE A 154 6.66 0.29 33.60
C ILE A 154 5.45 -0.53 33.12
N GLY A 155 5.07 -1.52 33.91
CA GLY A 155 3.89 -2.37 33.67
C GLY A 155 2.58 -1.67 34.02
N ALA A 156 1.46 -2.39 33.88
CA ALA A 156 0.13 -1.85 34.14
C ALA A 156 -0.12 -1.44 35.61
N ASN A 157 0.64 -2.01 36.55
CA ASN A 157 0.57 -1.70 37.98
C ASN A 157 1.37 -0.45 38.39
N GLY A 158 2.01 0.25 37.44
CA GLY A 158 2.87 1.40 37.74
C GLY A 158 4.29 1.02 38.20
N GLU A 159 4.63 -0.27 38.22
CA GLU A 159 5.97 -0.76 38.58
C GLU A 159 6.59 -1.59 37.45
N PRO A 160 7.92 -1.80 37.45
CA PRO A 160 8.54 -2.70 36.50
C PRO A 160 8.01 -4.14 36.60
N PRO A 161 7.69 -4.83 35.48
CA PRO A 161 7.18 -6.21 35.51
C PRO A 161 8.12 -7.20 36.23
N LYS A 162 9.44 -6.93 36.15
CA LYS A 162 10.50 -7.64 36.87
C LYS A 162 11.56 -6.63 37.33
N PRO A 163 12.25 -6.86 38.46
CA PRO A 163 13.36 -6.01 38.86
C PRO A 163 14.40 -5.89 37.75
N GLY A 164 14.76 -4.65 37.41
CA GLY A 164 15.76 -4.36 36.39
C GLY A 164 15.26 -4.41 34.94
N THR A 165 13.95 -4.60 34.69
CA THR A 165 13.37 -4.49 33.34
C THR A 165 13.54 -3.07 32.82
N ALA A 166 14.30 -2.92 31.73
CA ALA A 166 14.61 -1.62 31.16
C ALA A 166 14.82 -1.68 29.65
N LEU A 167 14.61 -0.56 28.98
CA LEU A 167 14.83 -0.35 27.55
C LEU A 167 15.96 0.67 27.35
N ARG A 168 16.92 0.34 26.49
CA ARG A 168 18.03 1.21 26.14
C ARG A 168 17.73 1.97 24.86
N LEU A 169 17.67 3.29 24.98
CA LEU A 169 17.32 4.20 23.90
C LEU A 169 18.44 5.22 23.69
N GLU A 170 18.52 5.74 22.48
CA GLU A 170 19.28 6.92 22.12
C GLU A 170 18.46 7.71 21.11
N MET A 171 18.29 9.00 21.34
CA MET A 171 17.53 9.85 20.45
C MET A 171 18.10 11.26 20.35
N THR A 172 17.86 11.90 19.22
CA THR A 172 18.26 13.27 18.95
C THR A 172 17.17 13.91 18.12
N PHE A 173 16.67 15.05 18.57
CA PHE A 173 15.62 15.78 17.88
C PHE A 173 16.18 17.06 17.27
N THR A 174 15.84 17.31 16.01
CA THR A 174 16.18 18.53 15.29
C THR A 174 14.87 19.27 14.99
N PRO A 175 14.59 20.39 15.67
CA PRO A 175 13.42 21.21 15.37
C PRO A 175 13.37 21.62 13.89
N CYS A 176 12.17 21.66 13.30
CA CYS A 176 11.97 21.96 11.88
C CYS A 176 12.60 23.32 11.50
N ASP A 177 12.38 24.33 12.34
CA ASP A 177 12.92 25.68 12.20
C ASP A 177 14.43 25.77 12.36
N LYS A 178 15.12 24.72 12.82
CA LYS A 178 16.58 24.64 13.00
C LYS A 178 17.23 23.62 12.07
N ASN A 179 16.46 22.84 11.32
CA ASN A 179 17.02 21.83 10.45
C ASN A 179 17.56 22.51 9.18
N PRO A 180 18.87 22.39 8.88
CA PRO A 180 19.44 22.95 7.65
C PRO A 180 18.69 22.50 6.39
N LEU A 181 18.15 21.27 6.39
CA LEU A 181 17.34 20.73 5.29
C LEU A 181 16.09 21.55 4.98
N TYR A 182 15.55 22.30 5.93
CA TYR A 182 14.36 23.13 5.70
C TYR A 182 14.70 24.63 5.64
N GLN A 183 15.91 25.02 6.07
CA GLN A 183 16.36 26.41 6.11
C GLN A 183 17.10 26.86 4.84
N HIS A 184 17.57 25.95 4.00
CA HIS A 184 18.45 26.32 2.88
C HIS A 184 17.72 27.10 1.77
N VAL A 185 18.11 28.37 1.64
CA VAL A 185 18.14 29.14 0.39
C VAL A 185 19.57 29.01 -0.14
N ARG A 186 19.79 28.27 -1.23
CA ARG A 186 21.07 28.34 -1.96
C ARG A 186 21.00 29.57 -2.87
N GLU A 187 22.08 30.33 -3.05
CA GLU A 187 22.09 31.41 -4.06
C GLU A 187 21.66 30.84 -5.42
N GLY A 188 20.57 31.37 -5.97
CA GLY A 188 19.99 30.91 -7.25
C GLY A 188 19.02 29.72 -7.18
N ILE A 189 18.78 29.09 -6.02
CA ILE A 189 17.74 28.06 -5.84
C ILE A 189 16.70 28.59 -4.84
N PRO A 190 15.42 28.73 -5.24
CA PRO A 190 14.37 29.18 -4.32
C PRO A 190 14.30 28.29 -3.07
N PRO A 191 14.03 28.85 -1.89
CA PRO A 191 13.70 28.04 -0.71
C PRO A 191 12.57 27.05 -1.08
N GLY A 192 12.82 25.76 -0.91
CA GLY A 192 11.82 24.70 -1.06
C GLY A 192 12.09 23.65 -2.15
N ILE A 193 12.97 23.91 -3.13
CA ILE A 193 13.32 22.91 -4.16
C ILE A 193 14.64 22.23 -3.78
N ALA A 194 14.63 20.90 -3.71
CA ALA A 194 15.85 20.09 -3.56
C ALA A 194 16.72 20.50 -2.34
N ALA A 195 16.07 20.71 -1.19
CA ALA A 195 16.67 21.35 -0.01
C ALA A 195 17.83 20.56 0.64
N ASP A 196 18.14 19.37 0.13
CA ASP A 196 19.37 18.65 0.43
C ASP A 196 20.52 19.11 -0.49
N PRO A 197 21.55 19.82 0.03
CA PRO A 197 22.66 20.33 -0.76
C PRO A 197 23.56 19.23 -1.36
N GLU A 198 23.50 18.00 -0.85
CA GLU A 198 24.32 16.88 -1.34
C GLU A 198 23.56 15.97 -2.31
N HIS A 199 22.29 15.66 -2.04
CA HIS A 199 21.52 14.71 -2.84
C HIS A 199 20.57 15.39 -3.84
N GLU A 200 20.30 16.69 -3.67
CA GLU A 200 19.41 17.51 -4.51
C GLU A 200 17.99 16.90 -4.69
N GLY A 201 17.54 16.06 -3.77
CA GLY A 201 16.26 15.35 -3.82
C GLY A 201 15.83 14.80 -2.45
N VAL A 202 14.72 14.06 -2.43
CA VAL A 202 14.18 13.47 -1.18
C VAL A 202 15.13 12.38 -0.68
N ARG A 203 15.53 12.43 0.60
CA ARG A 203 16.39 11.43 1.24
C ARG A 203 15.64 10.13 1.54
N HIS A 204 16.41 9.06 1.75
CA HIS A 204 15.89 7.76 2.21
C HIS A 204 14.80 7.14 1.31
N THR A 205 14.79 7.48 0.02
CA THR A 205 13.90 6.88 -0.98
C THR A 205 14.56 5.68 -1.66
N TYR A 206 13.76 4.71 -2.09
CA TYR A 206 14.24 3.56 -2.84
C TYR A 206 14.82 3.96 -4.22
N PHE A 207 14.17 4.94 -4.88
CA PHE A 207 14.65 5.52 -6.12
C PHE A 207 15.29 6.88 -5.88
N SER A 208 16.54 7.03 -6.29
CA SER A 208 17.26 8.30 -6.26
C SER A 208 16.77 9.27 -7.35
N LEU A 209 17.03 10.56 -7.15
CA LEU A 209 16.79 11.59 -8.16
C LEU A 209 17.51 11.26 -9.48
N ARG A 210 16.80 11.47 -10.60
CA ARG A 210 17.36 11.32 -11.94
C ARG A 210 17.30 12.68 -12.65
N LYS A 211 18.46 13.12 -13.16
CA LYS A 211 18.60 14.35 -13.97
C LYS A 211 18.45 14.03 -15.45
N GLY A 212 18.18 15.05 -16.26
CA GLY A 212 18.02 14.90 -17.71
C GLY A 212 16.74 14.16 -18.13
N SER A 213 15.75 14.06 -17.25
CA SER A 213 14.44 13.52 -17.59
C SER A 213 13.56 14.60 -18.22
N ALA A 214 12.75 14.20 -19.20
CA ALA A 214 11.64 15.02 -19.67
C ALA A 214 10.36 14.60 -18.95
N VAL A 215 9.57 15.58 -18.53
CA VAL A 215 8.27 15.37 -17.90
C VAL A 215 7.20 16.15 -18.65
N GLN A 216 6.16 15.44 -19.09
CA GLN A 216 4.93 16.07 -19.59
C GLN A 216 3.87 15.96 -18.51
N LEU A 217 3.23 17.08 -18.19
CA LEU A 217 2.10 17.14 -17.28
C LEU A 217 0.81 17.10 -18.10
N TYR A 218 -0.14 16.28 -17.64
CA TYR A 218 -1.47 16.22 -18.23
C TYR A 218 -2.52 16.68 -17.23
N GLN A 219 -3.39 17.57 -17.71
CA GLN A 219 -4.65 17.93 -17.09
C GLN A 219 -5.76 17.14 -17.80
N ASP A 220 -6.51 16.35 -17.04
CA ASP A 220 -7.54 15.43 -17.54
C ASP A 220 -7.02 14.39 -18.56
N ALA A 221 -7.94 13.62 -19.13
CA ALA A 221 -7.61 12.61 -20.14
C ALA A 221 -7.27 13.23 -21.50
N HIS A 222 -7.88 14.37 -21.81
CA HIS A 222 -7.76 15.02 -23.10
C HIS A 222 -7.90 16.54 -22.99
N PHE A 223 -7.36 17.27 -23.97
CA PHE A 223 -7.45 18.72 -24.06
C PHE A 223 -7.82 19.09 -25.50
N LYS A 224 -8.86 19.92 -25.66
CA LYS A 224 -9.32 20.36 -26.98
C LYS A 224 -8.69 21.70 -27.33
N GLU A 225 -8.36 21.91 -28.60
CA GLU A 225 -7.71 23.16 -29.03
C GLU A 225 -8.66 24.35 -29.05
N ASP A 226 -9.97 24.11 -29.12
CA ASP A 226 -11.03 25.12 -29.00
C ASP A 226 -11.37 25.47 -27.54
N SER A 227 -10.76 24.79 -26.57
CA SER A 227 -10.88 25.12 -25.14
C SER A 227 -10.38 26.55 -24.89
N LYS A 228 -11.23 27.39 -24.29
CA LYS A 228 -10.96 28.82 -24.05
C LYS A 228 -10.03 29.05 -22.86
N PHE A 229 -8.81 28.52 -22.91
CA PHE A 229 -7.78 28.78 -21.91
C PHE A 229 -6.98 30.04 -22.26
N PRO A 230 -6.59 30.85 -21.25
CA PRO A 230 -5.69 31.96 -21.49
C PRO A 230 -4.31 31.45 -21.90
N GLU A 231 -3.62 32.22 -22.73
CA GLU A 231 -2.22 31.94 -23.04
C GLU A 231 -1.36 32.07 -21.77
N ILE A 232 -0.60 31.02 -21.44
CA ILE A 232 0.29 31.02 -20.28
C ILE A 232 1.72 31.16 -20.79
N GLN A 233 2.31 32.35 -20.58
CA GLN A 233 3.69 32.64 -20.94
C GLN A 233 4.65 31.98 -19.95
N LEU A 234 5.69 31.34 -20.48
CA LEU A 234 6.76 30.68 -19.76
C LEU A 234 8.09 31.40 -20.00
N ASP A 235 9.07 31.09 -19.15
CA ASP A 235 10.44 31.57 -19.32
C ASP A 235 11.01 31.28 -20.72
N GLY A 236 11.83 32.21 -21.21
CA GLY A 236 12.41 32.11 -22.56
C GLY A 236 11.43 32.42 -23.68
N GLY A 237 10.30 33.08 -23.39
CA GLY A 237 9.31 33.50 -24.39
C GLY A 237 8.52 32.34 -25.01
N LYS A 238 8.47 31.21 -24.30
CA LYS A 238 7.67 30.05 -24.70
C LYS A 238 6.25 30.20 -24.21
N VAL A 239 5.32 29.54 -24.87
CA VAL A 239 3.93 29.41 -24.42
C VAL A 239 3.73 28.00 -23.89
N TYR A 240 2.98 27.86 -22.81
CA TYR A 240 2.60 26.56 -22.27
C TYR A 240 1.71 25.80 -23.25
N GLU A 241 2.08 24.56 -23.54
CA GLU A 241 1.31 23.65 -24.39
C GLU A 241 0.63 22.59 -23.53
N HIS A 242 -0.70 22.50 -23.64
CA HIS A 242 -1.48 21.49 -22.93
C HIS A 242 -1.26 20.11 -23.56
N GLY A 243 -0.90 19.12 -22.71
CA GLY A 243 -0.74 17.74 -23.14
C GLY A 243 -2.08 17.02 -23.30
N LYS A 244 -2.10 15.94 -24.11
CA LYS A 244 -3.32 15.18 -24.43
C LYS A 244 -3.13 13.73 -23.99
N CYS A 245 -3.33 13.47 -22.69
CA CYS A 245 -2.90 12.24 -21.99
C CYS A 245 -3.23 10.94 -22.72
N TRP A 246 -4.52 10.69 -23.01
CA TRP A 246 -4.97 9.45 -23.62
C TRP A 246 -4.57 9.34 -25.09
N GLU A 247 -4.46 10.46 -25.80
CA GLU A 247 -3.95 10.51 -27.17
C GLU A 247 -2.45 10.18 -27.20
N ASP A 248 -1.66 10.70 -26.28
CA ASP A 248 -0.23 10.36 -26.16
C ASP A 248 -0.01 8.92 -25.68
N MET A 249 -0.85 8.39 -24.79
CA MET A 249 -0.84 6.97 -24.42
C MET A 249 -1.16 6.06 -25.61
N CYS A 250 -2.17 6.41 -26.42
CA CYS A 250 -2.53 5.65 -27.62
C CYS A 250 -1.35 5.56 -28.59
N HIS A 251 -0.70 6.69 -28.87
CA HIS A 251 0.48 6.72 -29.72
C HIS A 251 1.65 5.90 -29.13
N ALA A 252 1.91 6.03 -27.82
CA ALA A 252 2.97 5.25 -27.17
C ALA A 252 2.73 3.73 -27.24
N ILE A 253 1.47 3.28 -27.11
CA ILE A 253 1.10 1.87 -27.25
C ILE A 253 1.30 1.40 -28.69
N ILE A 254 0.86 2.20 -29.67
CA ILE A 254 0.96 1.86 -31.10
C ILE A 254 2.42 1.78 -31.55
N GLU A 255 3.26 2.71 -31.11
CA GLU A 255 4.68 2.78 -31.45
C GLU A 255 5.54 1.78 -30.66
N ALA A 256 4.98 1.09 -29.67
CA ALA A 256 5.72 0.10 -28.89
C ALA A 256 6.16 -1.09 -29.76
N HIS A 257 7.44 -1.46 -29.65
CA HIS A 257 8.02 -2.59 -30.39
C HIS A 257 8.43 -3.78 -29.52
N HIS A 258 8.49 -3.61 -28.20
CA HIS A 258 9.07 -4.62 -27.31
C HIS A 258 8.18 -4.97 -26.11
N MET A 259 7.67 -3.98 -25.40
CA MET A 259 6.85 -4.21 -24.22
C MET A 259 5.81 -3.12 -24.01
N ILE A 260 4.66 -3.52 -23.47
CA ILE A 260 3.60 -2.67 -22.95
C ILE A 260 3.22 -3.25 -21.58
N TYR A 261 3.52 -2.52 -20.51
CA TYR A 261 3.19 -2.93 -19.15
C TYR A 261 2.16 -1.96 -18.57
N ILE A 262 1.03 -2.48 -18.11
CA ILE A 262 -0.06 -1.69 -17.54
C ILE A 262 -0.31 -2.18 -16.12
N VAL A 263 -0.29 -1.25 -15.17
CA VAL A 263 -0.68 -1.47 -13.77
C VAL A 263 -1.75 -0.46 -13.47
N GLY A 264 -2.91 -0.92 -13.01
CA GLY A 264 -4.06 -0.06 -12.76
C GLY A 264 -4.96 -0.65 -11.69
N TRP A 265 -5.68 0.21 -10.99
CA TRP A 265 -6.69 -0.23 -10.03
C TRP A 265 -7.90 -0.81 -10.77
N SER A 266 -8.27 -0.24 -11.92
CA SER A 266 -9.27 -0.80 -12.84
C SER A 266 -8.83 -0.58 -14.28
N VAL A 267 -9.15 -1.53 -15.16
CA VAL A 267 -8.92 -1.42 -16.60
C VAL A 267 -10.15 -1.91 -17.33
N TYR A 268 -10.79 -1.05 -18.11
CA TYR A 268 -11.96 -1.39 -18.90
C TYR A 268 -11.60 -1.53 -20.37
N GLN A 269 -11.70 -2.75 -20.89
CA GLN A 269 -11.21 -3.07 -22.24
C GLN A 269 -11.97 -2.37 -23.38
N GLN A 270 -13.19 -1.89 -23.17
CA GLN A 270 -14.00 -1.30 -24.24
C GLN A 270 -13.75 0.20 -24.43
N VAL A 271 -12.99 0.86 -23.53
CA VAL A 271 -12.72 2.29 -23.68
C VAL A 271 -11.93 2.57 -24.94
N LYS A 272 -12.24 3.70 -25.58
CA LYS A 272 -11.44 4.26 -26.66
C LYS A 272 -10.55 5.37 -26.12
N LEU A 273 -9.25 5.27 -26.41
CA LEU A 273 -8.26 6.26 -25.97
C LEU A 273 -8.40 7.60 -26.71
N ILE A 274 -8.76 7.55 -27.99
CA ILE A 274 -8.97 8.75 -28.81
C ILE A 274 -10.45 8.81 -29.21
N ARG A 275 -11.13 9.88 -28.77
CA ARG A 275 -12.54 10.16 -29.11
C ARG A 275 -12.66 11.45 -29.93
N GLU A 276 -11.86 12.45 -29.57
CA GLU A 276 -11.77 13.75 -30.23
C GLU A 276 -10.33 13.91 -30.76
N PRO A 277 -10.00 13.35 -31.95
CA PRO A 277 -8.61 13.35 -32.43
C PRO A 277 -8.13 14.76 -32.76
N THR A 278 -6.93 15.13 -32.29
CA THR A 278 -6.31 16.42 -32.61
C THR A 278 -5.20 16.30 -33.66
N ARG A 279 -4.75 15.06 -33.92
CA ARG A 279 -3.85 14.70 -35.02
C ARG A 279 -4.40 13.49 -35.79
N PRO A 280 -3.87 13.21 -37.01
CA PRO A 280 -4.29 12.04 -37.77
C PRO A 280 -4.15 10.76 -36.96
N LEU A 281 -5.22 9.94 -36.95
CA LEU A 281 -5.24 8.70 -36.21
C LEU A 281 -4.19 7.72 -36.78
N PRO A 282 -3.26 7.21 -35.97
CA PRO A 282 -2.39 6.14 -36.38
C PRO A 282 -3.19 4.86 -36.62
N ARG A 283 -2.64 3.91 -37.39
CA ARG A 283 -3.30 2.63 -37.64
C ARG A 283 -3.56 1.90 -36.30
N GLY A 284 -4.83 1.62 -36.02
CA GLY A 284 -5.27 1.03 -34.76
C GLY A 284 -5.65 2.04 -33.67
N GLY A 285 -5.56 3.34 -33.93
CA GLY A 285 -5.93 4.39 -32.97
C GLY A 285 -7.44 4.53 -32.74
N ASP A 286 -8.27 3.93 -33.59
CA ASP A 286 -9.73 3.87 -33.51
C ASP A 286 -10.25 2.64 -32.76
N LEU A 287 -9.36 1.69 -32.44
CA LEU A 287 -9.66 0.47 -31.70
C LEU A 287 -9.99 0.76 -30.23
N THR A 288 -10.75 -0.14 -29.62
CA THR A 288 -10.85 -0.18 -28.16
C THR A 288 -9.51 -0.55 -27.54
N LEU A 289 -9.30 -0.20 -26.26
CA LEU A 289 -8.07 -0.52 -25.54
C LEU A 289 -7.75 -2.02 -25.60
N GLY A 290 -8.75 -2.88 -25.39
CA GLY A 290 -8.58 -4.33 -25.44
C GLY A 290 -8.13 -4.83 -26.82
N GLU A 291 -8.76 -4.34 -27.88
CA GLU A 291 -8.40 -4.68 -29.26
C GLU A 291 -7.00 -4.17 -29.62
N LEU A 292 -6.67 -2.94 -29.22
CA LEU A 292 -5.34 -2.36 -29.44
C LEU A 292 -4.24 -3.19 -28.78
N LEU A 293 -4.45 -3.61 -27.52
CA LEU A 293 -3.49 -4.44 -26.79
C LEU A 293 -3.35 -5.83 -27.42
N LYS A 294 -4.45 -6.42 -27.89
CA LYS A 294 -4.41 -7.69 -28.66
C LYS A 294 -3.64 -7.52 -29.97
N TYR A 295 -3.95 -6.47 -30.72
CA TYR A 295 -3.27 -6.14 -31.97
C TYR A 295 -1.74 -6.04 -31.77
N LYS A 296 -1.29 -5.32 -30.74
CA LYS A 296 0.14 -5.21 -30.42
C LYS A 296 0.76 -6.54 -29.96
N SER A 297 0.02 -7.35 -29.21
CA SER A 297 0.44 -8.69 -28.81
C SER A 297 0.65 -9.61 -30.03
N GLU A 298 -0.26 -9.54 -31.00
CA GLU A 298 -0.18 -10.29 -32.26
C GLU A 298 1.01 -9.86 -33.14
N GLU A 299 1.43 -8.59 -33.07
CA GLU A 299 2.68 -8.10 -33.67
C GLU A 299 3.95 -8.58 -32.94
N GLY A 300 3.83 -9.30 -31.83
CA GLY A 300 4.94 -9.84 -31.05
C GLY A 300 5.43 -8.95 -29.90
N VAL A 301 4.71 -7.87 -29.59
CA VAL A 301 5.00 -7.00 -28.43
C VAL A 301 4.57 -7.71 -27.15
N ARG A 302 5.43 -7.71 -26.12
CA ARG A 302 5.07 -8.28 -24.83
C ARG A 302 4.09 -7.38 -24.09
N VAL A 303 2.84 -7.81 -23.96
CA VAL A 303 1.81 -7.09 -23.19
C VAL A 303 1.60 -7.78 -21.84
N LEU A 304 1.83 -7.05 -20.73
CA LEU A 304 1.57 -7.55 -19.37
C LEU A 304 0.67 -6.58 -18.61
N LEU A 305 -0.37 -7.11 -17.98
CA LEU A 305 -1.31 -6.35 -17.15
C LEU A 305 -1.25 -6.86 -15.70
N LEU A 306 -1.15 -5.94 -14.75
CA LEU A 306 -1.31 -6.20 -13.32
C LEU A 306 -2.45 -5.32 -12.81
N VAL A 307 -3.66 -5.89 -12.76
CA VAL A 307 -4.88 -5.18 -12.33
C VAL A 307 -5.26 -5.64 -10.93
N TRP A 308 -5.78 -4.73 -10.10
CA TRP A 308 -6.26 -5.07 -8.78
C TRP A 308 -7.44 -6.06 -8.88
N ASP A 309 -7.34 -7.15 -8.11
CA ASP A 309 -8.35 -8.21 -8.03
C ASP A 309 -9.29 -7.88 -6.86
N ASP A 310 -10.51 -7.43 -7.18
CA ASP A 310 -11.50 -7.10 -6.16
C ASP A 310 -12.08 -8.39 -5.58
N LYS A 311 -11.64 -8.75 -4.36
CA LYS A 311 -12.13 -9.96 -3.67
C LYS A 311 -13.65 -9.96 -3.43
N THR A 312 -14.35 -8.84 -3.63
CA THR A 312 -15.82 -8.73 -3.51
C THR A 312 -16.57 -8.96 -4.81
N SER A 313 -15.90 -9.01 -5.97
CA SER A 313 -16.51 -9.29 -7.29
C SER A 313 -16.67 -10.78 -7.59
N HIS A 314 -16.26 -11.66 -6.67
CA HIS A 314 -16.40 -13.11 -6.81
C HIS A 314 -17.85 -13.55 -6.57
N ASP A 315 -18.41 -14.30 -7.53
CA ASP A 315 -19.70 -15.01 -7.41
C ASP A 315 -19.67 -15.97 -6.20
N LYS A 316 -20.03 -15.47 -5.02
CA LYS A 316 -20.44 -16.29 -3.90
C LYS A 316 -21.96 -16.30 -3.88
N PHE A 317 -22.51 -17.38 -4.41
CA PHE A 317 -23.93 -17.79 -4.36
C PHE A 317 -24.89 -17.00 -5.26
N MET A 318 -24.96 -17.29 -6.58
CA MET A 318 -26.14 -17.06 -7.45
C MET A 318 -26.82 -15.67 -7.38
N PHE A 319 -26.15 -14.66 -6.86
CA PHE A 319 -26.59 -13.27 -6.75
C PHE A 319 -25.47 -12.43 -7.34
N GLN A 320 -25.74 -11.78 -8.48
CA GLN A 320 -24.88 -10.76 -9.05
C GLN A 320 -24.78 -9.62 -8.05
N THR A 321 -23.75 -9.65 -7.22
CA THR A 321 -23.41 -8.49 -6.39
C THR A 321 -22.45 -7.68 -7.25
N ALA A 322 -22.92 -6.58 -7.84
CA ALA A 322 -22.01 -5.60 -8.41
C ALA A 322 -21.00 -5.25 -7.30
N GLY A 323 -19.71 -5.48 -7.57
CA GLY A 323 -18.65 -5.25 -6.61
C GLY A 323 -18.81 -3.86 -6.00
N VAL A 324 -18.58 -3.76 -4.69
CA VAL A 324 -18.78 -2.50 -3.94
C VAL A 324 -17.89 -1.37 -4.50
N MET A 325 -16.91 -1.72 -5.34
CA MET A 325 -15.93 -0.82 -5.92
C MET A 325 -15.94 -0.73 -7.46
N GLN A 326 -16.93 -1.28 -8.17
CA GLN A 326 -17.08 -1.14 -9.65
C GLN A 326 -15.79 -1.39 -10.47
N THR A 327 -15.05 -2.46 -10.17
CA THR A 327 -13.87 -2.87 -10.97
C THR A 327 -14.24 -3.81 -12.11
N HIS A 328 -13.51 -3.73 -13.22
CA HIS A 328 -13.74 -4.54 -14.44
C HIS A 328 -12.77 -5.73 -14.59
N ASP A 329 -12.17 -6.18 -13.48
CA ASP A 329 -11.07 -7.15 -13.44
C ASP A 329 -11.44 -8.55 -13.97
N GLU A 330 -12.61 -9.07 -13.61
CA GLU A 330 -13.07 -10.39 -14.06
C GLU A 330 -13.47 -10.43 -15.55
N GLU A 331 -14.02 -9.35 -16.09
CA GLU A 331 -14.33 -9.23 -17.53
C GLU A 331 -13.04 -9.13 -18.36
N LEU A 332 -12.07 -8.35 -17.88
CA LEU A 332 -10.76 -8.19 -18.50
C LEU A 332 -10.00 -9.52 -18.58
N LYS A 333 -9.99 -10.27 -17.47
CA LYS A 333 -9.36 -11.59 -17.40
C LYS A 333 -9.98 -12.59 -18.38
N LYS A 334 -11.32 -12.57 -18.54
CA LYS A 334 -12.01 -13.39 -19.55
C LYS A 334 -11.61 -12.98 -20.96
N PHE A 335 -11.49 -11.68 -21.23
CA PHE A 335 -11.15 -11.17 -22.56
C PHE A 335 -9.74 -11.58 -23.03
N PHE A 336 -8.76 -11.62 -22.13
CA PHE A 336 -7.37 -11.99 -22.45
C PHE A 336 -7.04 -13.48 -22.25
N LYS A 337 -7.97 -14.30 -21.77
CA LYS A 337 -7.75 -15.72 -21.44
C LYS A 337 -7.21 -16.57 -22.60
N ASN A 338 -7.48 -16.15 -23.85
CA ASN A 338 -7.08 -16.88 -25.07
C ASN A 338 -6.04 -16.15 -25.93
N SER A 339 -5.43 -15.06 -25.44
CA SER A 339 -4.35 -14.37 -26.15
C SER A 339 -2.98 -14.89 -25.69
N SER A 340 -2.19 -15.47 -26.60
CA SER A 340 -0.81 -15.89 -26.31
C SER A 340 0.03 -15.94 -27.58
N VAL A 341 1.26 -15.40 -27.54
CA VAL A 341 2.53 -15.99 -28.04
C VAL A 341 3.72 -15.03 -27.73
N ILE A 342 4.91 -15.58 -27.41
CA ILE A 342 6.22 -14.88 -27.46
C ILE A 342 7.28 -15.79 -28.11
N TYR A 343 7.96 -15.31 -29.17
CA TYR A 343 9.43 -15.24 -29.29
C TYR A 343 9.87 -14.62 -30.63
N THR A 344 10.76 -13.61 -30.60
CA THR A 344 11.93 -13.49 -31.52
C THR A 344 13.00 -12.52 -30.96
N GLN A 345 14.23 -12.70 -31.44
CA GLN A 345 15.48 -12.05 -31.02
C GLN A 345 15.72 -10.72 -31.76
N ALA A 346 16.23 -9.70 -31.07
CA ALA A 346 16.42 -8.36 -31.64
C ALA A 346 17.89 -7.98 -31.80
N SER A 347 18.23 -7.38 -32.96
CA SER A 347 19.49 -6.66 -33.19
C SER A 347 19.27 -5.14 -33.05
N ARG A 348 20.37 -4.44 -32.74
CA ARG A 348 20.50 -3.07 -32.21
C ARG A 348 19.62 -1.99 -32.86
N ASN A 349 19.00 -1.14 -32.03
CA ASN A 349 18.71 0.28 -32.25
C ASN A 349 18.34 0.93 -30.89
N TYR A 350 18.68 2.20 -30.68
CA TYR A 350 18.51 2.95 -29.42
C TYR A 350 17.08 2.79 -28.85
N ARG A 351 16.97 2.35 -27.59
CA ARG A 351 15.69 2.05 -26.93
C ARG A 351 15.38 3.12 -25.90
N LYS A 352 14.19 3.72 -26.02
CA LYS A 352 13.65 4.73 -25.12
C LYS A 352 12.49 4.09 -24.33
N ILE A 353 12.48 4.24 -23.00
CA ILE A 353 11.34 3.80 -22.17
C ILE A 353 10.50 5.02 -21.84
N THR A 354 9.25 5.01 -22.28
CA THR A 354 8.22 6.00 -21.92
C THR A 354 7.31 5.39 -20.85
N ALA A 355 7.06 6.12 -19.77
CA ALA A 355 6.20 5.69 -18.68
C ALA A 355 5.18 6.76 -18.33
N PHE A 356 3.93 6.36 -18.13
CA PHE A 356 2.84 7.22 -17.66
C PHE A 356 2.51 6.83 -16.22
N LEU A 357 2.47 7.80 -15.30
CA LEU A 357 2.06 7.62 -13.91
C LEU A 357 1.08 8.73 -13.51
N GLY A 358 -0.02 8.40 -12.84
CA GLY A 358 -1.00 9.39 -12.39
C GLY A 358 -2.23 8.76 -11.78
N GLY A 359 -3.28 9.57 -11.55
CA GLY A 359 -4.58 9.12 -11.01
C GLY A 359 -5.59 8.64 -12.06
N LEU A 360 -5.24 8.66 -13.35
CA LEU A 360 -6.14 8.26 -14.44
C LEU A 360 -5.95 6.78 -14.78
N ASP A 361 -6.82 5.93 -14.22
CA ASP A 361 -6.96 4.54 -14.68
C ASP A 361 -7.52 4.48 -16.12
N LEU A 362 -7.16 3.41 -16.86
CA LEU A 362 -7.67 3.15 -18.20
C LEU A 362 -9.03 2.44 -18.14
N CYS A 363 -10.03 3.11 -17.57
CA CYS A 363 -11.38 2.57 -17.38
C CYS A 363 -12.48 3.58 -17.72
N ASP A 364 -13.73 3.12 -17.64
CA ASP A 364 -14.94 3.89 -17.95
C ASP A 364 -15.05 5.15 -17.08
N GLY A 365 -15.60 6.22 -17.64
CA GLY A 365 -15.83 7.49 -16.95
C GLY A 365 -14.59 8.33 -16.67
N ARG A 366 -13.39 7.90 -17.11
CA ARG A 366 -12.14 8.66 -16.89
C ARG A 366 -11.78 9.57 -18.07
N TYR A 367 -12.39 9.36 -19.23
CA TYR A 367 -12.24 10.27 -20.35
C TYR A 367 -13.04 11.53 -20.09
N ASP A 368 -12.37 12.67 -20.00
CA ASP A 368 -12.99 13.98 -19.97
C ASP A 368 -12.01 15.03 -20.48
N THR A 369 -12.54 16.23 -20.68
CA THR A 369 -11.81 17.45 -21.03
C THR A 369 -12.06 18.51 -19.95
N PRO A 370 -11.25 19.57 -19.85
CA PRO A 370 -11.43 20.59 -18.81
C PRO A 370 -12.79 21.32 -18.82
N GLU A 371 -13.59 21.18 -19.89
CA GLU A 371 -14.96 21.68 -19.94
C GLU A 371 -15.91 20.92 -18.99
N HIS A 372 -15.59 19.68 -18.62
CA HIS A 372 -16.40 18.81 -17.75
C HIS A 372 -17.89 18.83 -18.13
N ARG A 373 -18.17 18.39 -19.36
CA ARG A 373 -19.49 18.50 -20.00
C ARG A 373 -20.50 17.60 -19.29
N LEU A 374 -21.52 18.20 -18.65
CA LEU A 374 -22.56 17.44 -17.95
C LEU A 374 -23.63 16.83 -18.88
N PHE A 375 -24.09 17.59 -19.88
CA PHE A 375 -25.22 17.21 -20.74
C PHE A 375 -24.92 17.29 -22.23
N HIS A 376 -23.78 17.84 -22.60
CA HIS A 376 -23.32 17.92 -23.98
C HIS A 376 -22.54 16.66 -24.34
N ASP A 377 -22.65 16.22 -25.60
CA ASP A 377 -21.90 15.09 -26.15
C ASP A 377 -22.17 13.72 -25.50
N LEU A 378 -23.26 13.60 -24.74
CA LEU A 378 -23.73 12.34 -24.14
C LEU A 378 -24.02 11.27 -25.20
N ASP A 379 -24.52 11.69 -26.36
CA ASP A 379 -24.79 10.84 -27.50
C ASP A 379 -23.63 10.78 -28.48
N THR A 380 -22.46 11.36 -28.19
CA THR A 380 -21.28 11.32 -29.09
C THR A 380 -20.04 10.82 -28.35
N VAL A 381 -19.28 11.70 -27.72
CA VAL A 381 -17.99 11.44 -27.05
C VAL A 381 -18.15 10.54 -25.83
N PHE A 382 -19.25 10.71 -25.11
CA PHE A 382 -19.57 9.95 -23.89
C PHE A 382 -20.59 8.84 -24.15
N ARG A 383 -20.92 8.58 -25.42
CA ARG A 383 -21.78 7.45 -25.79
C ARG A 383 -21.12 6.16 -25.31
N ASP A 384 -21.88 5.35 -24.60
CA ASP A 384 -21.43 4.07 -24.01
C ASP A 384 -20.36 4.21 -22.91
N ASP A 385 -20.13 5.43 -22.40
CA ASP A 385 -19.18 5.73 -21.32
C ASP A 385 -19.72 6.80 -20.34
N TYR A 386 -21.03 6.79 -20.09
CA TYR A 386 -21.65 7.63 -19.07
C TYR A 386 -21.39 7.05 -17.68
N HIS A 387 -20.71 7.81 -16.83
CA HIS A 387 -20.34 7.38 -15.49
C HIS A 387 -20.90 8.34 -14.43
N ASN A 388 -21.92 7.89 -13.68
CA ASN A 388 -22.48 8.62 -12.55
C ASN A 388 -22.87 7.65 -11.43
N PRO A 389 -21.95 7.34 -10.52
CA PRO A 389 -22.21 6.43 -9.41
C PRO A 389 -22.99 7.11 -8.26
N THR A 390 -23.27 8.42 -8.36
CA THR A 390 -23.92 9.20 -7.29
C THR A 390 -25.42 8.91 -7.21
N PHE A 391 -26.08 8.62 -8.35
CA PHE A 391 -27.49 8.28 -8.36
C PHE A 391 -27.69 6.76 -8.54
N PRO A 392 -28.51 6.11 -7.70
CA PRO A 392 -28.83 4.71 -7.89
C PRO A 392 -29.56 4.50 -9.22
N VAL A 393 -29.14 3.48 -9.97
CA VAL A 393 -29.75 3.10 -11.25
C VAL A 393 -31.22 2.72 -11.00
N GLY A 394 -32.18 3.51 -11.50
CA GLY A 394 -33.62 3.27 -11.34
C GLY A 394 -34.46 4.39 -10.70
N TRP A 395 -33.94 5.61 -10.57
CA TRP A 395 -34.78 6.77 -10.22
C TRP A 395 -35.68 7.18 -11.40
N ASP A 396 -36.92 6.72 -11.35
CA ASP A 396 -38.02 7.15 -12.21
C ASP A 396 -38.25 8.68 -12.06
N SER A 397 -38.48 9.36 -13.18
CA SER A 397 -38.38 10.82 -13.35
C SER A 397 -39.50 11.65 -12.69
N ASP A 398 -40.22 11.10 -11.71
CA ASP A 398 -41.48 11.69 -11.20
C ASP A 398 -41.41 12.25 -9.77
N ARG A 399 -40.21 12.44 -9.22
CA ARG A 399 -40.02 13.13 -7.93
C ARG A 399 -38.94 14.19 -7.99
N SER A 400 -39.24 15.26 -8.72
CA SER A 400 -38.63 16.57 -8.46
C SER A 400 -39.03 17.03 -7.06
N VAL A 401 -38.05 17.15 -6.15
CA VAL A 401 -37.92 18.15 -5.06
C VAL A 401 -36.91 17.61 -4.04
N ALA A 402 -35.67 18.11 -4.12
CA ALA A 402 -34.87 18.61 -3.00
C ALA A 402 -33.43 18.85 -3.47
N ILE A 403 -33.02 20.12 -3.44
CA ILE A 403 -31.73 20.67 -3.84
C ILE A 403 -30.88 20.88 -2.57
N TYR A 404 -29.66 20.29 -2.54
CA TYR A 404 -28.42 20.66 -1.82
C TYR A 404 -28.37 20.60 -0.26
N PRO A 405 -27.17 20.56 0.40
CA PRO A 405 -25.79 20.67 -0.13
C PRO A 405 -24.78 19.63 0.40
N ILE A 406 -23.91 19.07 -0.45
CA ILE A 406 -22.51 18.75 -0.10
C ILE A 406 -21.66 19.05 -1.34
N ALA A 407 -21.39 20.33 -1.53
CA ALA A 407 -20.36 20.81 -2.45
C ALA A 407 -19.21 21.34 -1.59
N GLU A 408 -18.44 20.44 -0.98
CA GLU A 408 -17.13 20.74 -0.39
C GLU A 408 -16.45 19.44 0.06
N ALA A 409 -15.70 18.81 -0.85
CA ALA A 409 -14.51 18.00 -0.61
C ALA A 409 -14.22 17.19 -1.88
N LEU A 410 -12.95 17.22 -2.32
CA LEU A 410 -12.36 16.55 -3.50
C LEU A 410 -12.13 17.46 -4.72
N MET A 411 -11.37 18.53 -4.50
CA MET A 411 -10.30 18.89 -5.45
C MET A 411 -8.98 18.39 -4.86
N GLU A 412 -8.52 17.21 -5.26
CA GLU A 412 -7.11 16.81 -5.08
C GLU A 412 -6.58 16.19 -6.37
N THR A 413 -5.92 17.04 -7.16
CA THR A 413 -4.84 16.74 -8.12
C THR A 413 -4.96 15.48 -8.99
N ASN A 414 -5.57 15.63 -10.17
CA ASN A 414 -5.30 14.78 -11.33
C ASN A 414 -4.09 15.33 -12.09
N ILE A 415 -2.90 14.83 -11.78
CA ILE A 415 -1.72 15.04 -12.62
C ILE A 415 -1.25 13.66 -13.08
N ALA A 416 -1.42 13.37 -14.36
CA ALA A 416 -0.66 12.30 -15.00
C ALA A 416 0.68 12.88 -15.50
N VAL A 417 1.75 12.18 -15.19
CA VAL A 417 3.14 12.55 -15.43
C VAL A 417 3.72 11.53 -16.40
N ASN A 418 4.08 11.97 -17.60
CA ASN A 418 4.90 11.17 -18.50
C ASN A 418 6.37 11.34 -18.12
N LYS A 419 7.14 10.26 -18.03
CA LYS A 419 8.60 10.30 -17.87
C LYS A 419 9.26 9.49 -18.96
N THR A 420 10.29 10.05 -19.56
CA THR A 420 11.15 9.28 -20.46
C THR A 420 12.57 9.08 -19.90
N LEU A 421 13.10 7.86 -20.03
CA LEU A 421 14.48 7.51 -19.77
C LEU A 421 15.17 7.00 -21.05
N ASP A 422 16.31 7.58 -21.38
CA ASP A 422 17.21 7.06 -22.41
C ASP A 422 18.11 5.98 -21.80
N ILE A 423 18.15 4.80 -22.42
CA ILE A 423 19.05 3.71 -22.03
C ILE A 423 20.14 3.62 -23.10
N TYR A 424 21.36 4.02 -22.74
CA TYR A 424 22.55 3.92 -23.60
C TYR A 424 23.05 2.48 -23.72
#